data_AF-A0A2T2SY09-F1
#
_entry.id   AF-A0A2T2SY09-F1
#
_cell.length_a   1.000
_cell.length_b   1.000
_cell.length_c   1.000
_cell.angle_alpha   90.00
_cell.angle_beta   90.00
_cell.angle_gamma   90.00
#
_symmetry.space_group_name_H-M   'P 1'
#
loop_
_entity.id
_entity.type
_entity.pdbx_description
1 polymer ?
#
loop_
_entity_poly.entity_id
_entity_poly.type
_entity_poly.pdbx_seq_one_letter_code
_entity_poly.pdbx_strand_id
1 'polypeptide(L)'
;MHHSLQDPQDQVVGFVLDADRLGHEIYRILDWADEHFRSHSVDQADGRVYVRSDAIEDEAALHTEPLSVDGHAPASDSSRNGEGDGGRAEPVGM
;
A
#
# COMPACT_ATOMS: atom_id res chain seq x y z
N MET A 1 7.04 -1.79 -10.28
CA MET A 1 7.01 -1.97 -8.80
C MET A 1 5.88 -1.11 -8.26
N HIS A 2 5.27 -1.51 -7.15
CA HIS A 2 4.21 -0.71 -6.51
C HIS A 2 4.82 0.34 -5.57
N HIS A 3 4.13 1.45 -5.37
CA HIS A 3 4.54 2.56 -4.51
C HIS A 3 3.35 3.07 -3.67
N SER A 4 3.61 3.52 -2.44
CA SER A 4 2.69 4.37 -1.67
C SER A 4 2.95 5.83 -1.97
N LEU A 5 1.88 6.63 -1.98
CA LEU A 5 1.91 8.09 -2.00
C LEU A 5 1.66 8.57 -0.59
N GLN A 6 2.59 9.34 -0.04
CA GLN A 6 2.47 9.92 1.29
C GLN A 6 2.46 11.44 1.20
N ASP A 7 1.69 12.07 2.09
CA ASP A 7 1.73 13.51 2.29
C ASP A 7 2.96 13.94 3.12
N PRO A 8 3.26 15.24 3.24
CA PRO A 8 4.38 15.75 4.04
C PRO A 8 4.38 15.37 5.54
N GLN A 9 3.25 14.89 6.07
CA GLN A 9 3.07 14.36 7.42
C GLN A 9 3.25 12.84 7.50
N ASP A 10 3.79 12.20 6.45
CA ASP A 10 4.00 10.76 6.34
C ASP A 10 2.71 9.93 6.37
N GLN A 11 1.53 10.53 6.11
CA GLN A 11 0.29 9.75 5.99
C GLN A 11 0.13 9.28 4.55
N VAL A 12 -0.21 8.00 4.40
CA VAL A 12 -0.54 7.43 3.10
C VAL A 12 -1.83 8.06 2.59
N VAL A 13 -1.75 8.71 1.43
CA VAL A 13 -2.87 9.34 0.75
C VAL A 13 -3.17 8.68 -0.60
N GLY A 14 -2.38 7.70 -1.01
CA GLY A 14 -2.67 6.90 -2.19
C GLY A 14 -1.61 5.86 -2.51
N PHE A 15 -1.76 5.22 -3.66
CA PHE A 15 -0.92 4.14 -4.16
C PHE A 15 -0.74 4.25 -5.66
N VAL A 16 0.45 3.89 -6.14
CA VAL A 16 0.77 3.72 -7.55
C VAL A 16 1.16 2.26 -7.78
N LEU A 17 0.32 1.53 -8.50
CA LEU A 17 0.45 0.10 -8.67
C LEU A 17 0.84 -0.22 -10.11
N ASP A 18 1.88 -1.02 -10.28
CA ASP A 18 2.28 -1.56 -11.58
C ASP A 18 1.23 -2.54 -12.13
N ALA A 19 0.59 -2.20 -13.26
CA ALA A 19 -0.52 -2.99 -13.83
C ALA A 19 -0.08 -4.36 -14.31
N ASP A 20 1.17 -4.52 -14.72
CA ASP A 20 1.71 -5.81 -15.18
C ASP A 20 2.00 -6.76 -14.01
N ARG A 21 2.09 -6.23 -12.78
CA ARG A 21 2.33 -7.00 -11.55
C ARG A 21 1.11 -7.08 -10.65
N LEU A 22 0.02 -6.43 -11.04
CA LEU A 22 -1.24 -6.38 -10.30
C LEU A 22 -1.92 -7.76 -10.31
N GLY A 23 -1.69 -8.53 -9.25
CA GLY A 23 -2.41 -9.76 -8.94
C GLY A 23 -3.54 -9.53 -7.94
N HIS A 24 -3.69 -10.44 -6.98
CA HIS A 24 -4.67 -10.31 -5.89
C HIS A 24 -4.37 -9.17 -4.91
N GLU A 25 -3.20 -8.55 -5.01
CA GLU A 25 -2.74 -7.46 -4.14
C GLU A 25 -3.63 -6.22 -4.28
N ILE A 26 -4.21 -5.98 -5.46
CA ILE A 26 -5.13 -4.86 -5.70
C ILE A 26 -6.32 -4.89 -4.74
N TYR A 27 -6.88 -6.07 -4.48
CA TYR A 27 -8.05 -6.18 -3.63
C TYR A 27 -7.74 -5.82 -2.18
N ARG A 28 -6.54 -6.14 -1.70
CA ARG A 28 -6.09 -5.74 -0.35
C ARG A 28 -5.86 -4.23 -0.27
N ILE A 29 -5.34 -3.63 -1.32
CA ILE A 29 -5.08 -2.20 -1.38
C ILE A 29 -6.39 -1.41 -1.46
N LEU A 30 -7.36 -1.89 -2.23
CA LEU A 30 -8.71 -1.31 -2.28
C LEU A 30 -9.43 -1.45 -0.94
N ASP A 31 -9.38 -2.63 -0.32
CA ASP A 31 -9.96 -2.87 1.01
C ASP A 31 -9.37 -1.94 2.07
N TRP A 32 -8.04 -1.78 2.09
CA TRP A 32 -7.37 -0.82 2.96
C TRP A 32 -7.80 0.63 2.65
N ALA A 33 -7.90 1.01 1.38
CA ALA A 33 -8.30 2.35 0.96
C ALA A 33 -9.74 2.68 1.35
N ASP A 34 -10.66 1.71 1.26
CA ASP A 34 -12.04 1.85 1.74
C ASP A 34 -12.11 2.06 3.26
N GLU A 35 -11.21 1.45 4.04
CA GLU A 35 -11.17 1.62 5.49
C GLU A 35 -10.51 2.96 5.91
N HIS A 36 -9.50 3.42 5.17
CA HIS A 36 -8.66 4.55 5.57
C HIS A 36 -9.05 5.88 4.90
N PHE A 37 -9.63 5.85 3.70
CA PHE A 37 -10.04 7.05 2.98
C PHE A 37 -11.54 7.26 3.08
N ARG A 38 -11.95 8.51 3.35
CA ARG A 38 -13.38 8.88 3.29
C ARG A 38 -13.96 8.71 1.89
N SER A 39 -13.14 8.92 0.87
CA SER A 39 -13.44 8.67 -0.54
C SER A 39 -12.13 8.52 -1.28
N HIS A 40 -12.13 7.65 -2.30
CA HIS A 40 -10.96 7.43 -3.13
C HIS A 40 -11.36 7.26 -4.60
N SER A 41 -10.45 7.63 -5.49
CA SER A 41 -10.56 7.42 -6.92
C SER A 41 -9.55 6.36 -7.37
N VAL A 42 -9.95 5.59 -8.39
CA VAL A 42 -9.09 4.63 -9.06
C VAL A 42 -8.96 5.04 -10.52
N ASP A 43 -7.74 5.31 -10.95
CA ASP A 43 -7.41 5.67 -12.34
C ASP A 43 -6.35 4.74 -12.90
N GLN A 44 -6.37 4.49 -14.22
CA GLN A 44 -5.35 3.69 -14.88
C GLN A 44 -4.71 4.49 -16.02
N ALA A 45 -3.42 4.76 -15.90
CA ALA A 45 -2.64 5.52 -16.87
C ALA A 45 -1.22 4.95 -16.97
N ASP A 46 -0.64 4.97 -18.17
CA ASP A 46 0.77 4.60 -18.40
C ASP A 46 1.18 3.22 -17.84
N GLY A 47 0.29 2.23 -17.92
CA GLY A 47 0.54 0.88 -17.38
C GLY A 47 0.57 0.83 -15.85
N ARG A 48 0.01 1.85 -15.18
CA ARG A 48 -0.08 1.95 -13.73
C ARG A 48 -1.51 2.19 -13.30
N VAL A 49 -1.88 1.68 -12.14
CA VAL A 49 -3.14 1.94 -11.47
C VAL A 49 -2.87 2.85 -10.28
N TYR A 50 -3.58 3.96 -10.24
CA TYR A 50 -3.50 4.97 -9.19
C TYR A 50 -4.72 4.81 -8.30
N VAL A 51 -4.52 4.54 -7.02
CA VAL A 51 -5.57 4.55 -6.00
C VAL A 51 -5.31 5.77 -5.13
N ARG A 52 -6.13 6.82 -5.20
CA ARG A 52 -5.85 8.09 -4.54
C ARG A 52 -7.02 8.53 -3.68
N SER A 53 -6.72 9.01 -2.46
CA SER A 53 -7.70 9.72 -1.64
C SER A 53 -8.18 10.97 -2.38
N ASP A 54 -9.48 11.23 -2.35
CA ASP A 54 -10.06 12.45 -2.94
C ASP A 54 -9.69 13.71 -2.12
N ALA A 55 -9.17 13.52 -0.91
CA ALA A 55 -8.75 14.59 -0.01
C ALA A 55 -7.33 15.12 -0.30
N ILE A 56 -6.67 14.69 -1.38
CA ILE A 56 -5.35 15.22 -1.76
C ILE A 56 -5.52 16.66 -2.24
N GLU A 57 -4.98 17.61 -1.47
CA GLU A 57 -5.01 19.04 -1.82
C GLU A 57 -3.81 19.48 -2.67
N ASP A 58 -2.64 18.84 -2.50
CA ASP A 58 -1.41 19.19 -3.21
C ASP A 58 -0.64 17.92 -3.66
N GLU A 59 -0.78 17.58 -4.94
CA GLU A 59 -0.10 16.43 -5.53
C GLU A 59 1.42 16.62 -5.67
N ALA A 60 1.91 17.86 -5.72
CA ALA A 60 3.33 18.15 -5.90
C ALA A 60 4.13 17.99 -4.60
N ALA A 61 3.46 18.09 -3.45
CA ALA A 61 4.03 17.85 -2.13
C ALA A 61 4.12 16.36 -1.77
N LEU A 62 3.57 15.46 -2.59
CA LEU A 62 3.56 14.03 -2.29
C LEU A 62 4.92 13.39 -2.54
N HIS A 63 5.25 12.44 -1.68
CA HIS A 63 6.45 11.62 -1.81
C HIS A 63 6.05 10.17 -2.09
N THR A 64 6.88 9.47 -2.87
CA THR A 64 6.64 8.08 -3.25
C THR A 64 7.57 7.17 -2.48
N GLU A 65 7.03 6.18 -1.77
CA GLU A 65 7.81 5.12 -1.12
C GLU A 65 7.56 3.76 -1.78
N PRO A 66 8.54 2.84 -1.83
CA PRO A 66 8.32 1.49 -2.31
C PRO A 66 7.28 0.76 -1.45
N LEU A 67 6.30 0.16 -2.09
CA LEU A 67 5.27 -0.63 -1.44
C LEU A 67 5.85 -2.00 -1.04
N SER A 68 6.12 -2.22 0.25
CA SER A 68 6.35 -3.58 0.76
C SER A 68 5.01 -4.25 0.98
N VAL A 69 4.68 -5.20 0.10
CA VAL A 69 3.44 -5.98 0.07
C VAL A 69 3.51 -7.28 0.87
N ASP A 70 4.66 -7.54 1.52
CA ASP A 70 4.84 -8.65 2.44
C ASP A 70 4.07 -8.42 3.76
N GLY A 71 2.76 -8.70 3.72
CA GLY A 71 1.97 -9.13 4.88
C GLY A 71 0.88 -8.18 5.39
N HIS A 72 0.98 -6.88 5.16
CA HIS A 72 -0.02 -5.88 5.56
C HIS A 72 0.12 -4.70 4.60
N ALA A 73 -0.95 -3.95 4.31
CA ALA A 73 -0.90 -2.76 3.47
C ALA A 73 0.25 -1.79 3.87
N PRO A 74 0.74 -0.96 2.94
CA PRO A 74 2.11 -0.45 2.96
C PRO A 74 2.40 0.60 4.04
N ALA A 75 3.56 0.40 4.67
CA ALA A 75 4.46 1.41 5.22
C ALA A 75 3.83 2.72 5.73
N SER A 76 2.90 2.60 6.68
CA SER A 76 2.79 3.55 7.80
C SER A 76 2.87 2.74 9.08
N ASP A 77 3.97 2.02 9.26
CA ASP A 77 4.37 1.54 10.58
C ASP A 77 5.68 2.23 10.96
N SER A 78 5.56 3.48 11.37
CA SER A 78 6.56 4.13 12.21
C SER A 78 6.54 3.46 13.59
N SER A 79 6.83 2.15 13.66
CA SER A 79 7.17 1.42 14.88
C SER A 79 7.69 0.01 14.55
N ARG A 80 9.03 -0.09 14.57
CA ARG A 80 9.75 -1.19 15.25
C ARG A 80 9.53 -2.59 14.66
N ASN A 81 10.53 -3.09 13.91
CA ASN A 81 11.13 -4.41 14.17
C ASN A 81 12.39 -4.62 13.33
N GLY A 82 13.54 -4.50 14.00
CA GLY A 82 14.66 -5.37 13.70
C GLY A 82 14.38 -6.77 14.26
N GLU A 83 14.94 -7.79 13.62
CA GLU A 83 14.81 -9.23 13.92
C GLU A 83 13.40 -9.79 13.61
N GLY A 84 13.19 -10.59 12.57
CA GLY A 84 14.00 -11.71 12.12
C GLY A 84 13.61 -12.95 12.90
N ASP A 85 12.55 -13.65 12.49
CA ASP A 85 12.45 -15.09 12.72
C ASP A 85 11.58 -15.75 11.65
N GLY A 86 12.23 -16.63 10.89
CA GLY A 86 11.59 -17.47 9.91
C GLY A 86 11.29 -18.84 10.51
N GLY A 87 10.09 -19.34 10.23
CA GLY A 87 9.84 -20.76 9.97
C GLY A 87 9.91 -21.75 11.14
N ARG A 88 8.73 -22.19 11.58
CA ARG A 88 8.33 -23.61 11.55
C ARG A 88 6.87 -23.77 12.00
N ALA A 89 6.00 -24.18 11.07
CA ALA A 89 4.74 -24.81 11.45
C ALA A 89 5.03 -26.30 11.71
N GLU A 90 4.91 -26.76 12.96
CA GLU A 90 4.93 -28.18 13.28
C GLU A 90 3.56 -28.81 12.97
N PRO A 91 3.50 -30.02 12.40
CA PRO A 91 2.23 -30.68 12.11
C PRO A 91 1.60 -31.21 13.40
N VAL A 92 0.33 -30.88 13.63
CA VAL A 92 -0.48 -31.53 14.67
C VAL A 92 -0.77 -32.96 14.22
N GLY A 93 -0.23 -33.94 14.94
CA GLY A 93 -0.50 -35.36 14.74
C GLY A 93 -0.86 -36.05 16.05
N MET A 94 -2.11 -36.57 16.07
CA MET A 94 -2.69 -37.66 16.89
C MET A 94 -2.57 -37.58 18.41
#